data_AF-A0A3M5TE61-F1
#
_entry.id   AF-A0A3M5TE61-F1
#
_cell.length_a   1.000
_cell.length_b   1.000
_cell.length_c   1.000
_cell.angle_alpha   90.00
_cell.angle_beta   90.00
_cell.angle_gamma   90.00
#
_symmetry.space_group_name_H-M   'P 1'
#
loop_
_entity.id
_entity.type
_entity.pdbx_description
1 polymer ?
#
loop_
_entity_poly.entity_id
_entity_poly.type
_entity_poly.pdbx_seq_one_letter_code
_entity_poly.pdbx_strand_id
1 'polypeptide(L)' 'MFIRAYLRASTDDQDASRARDYLETFVSGYGKAIASCYMENASGSHADRPELIRLLKDARRGDVLLVESIDR' A
#
# COMPACT_ATOMS: atom_id res chain seq x y z
N MET A 1 -13.32 -2.24 10.65
CA MET A 1 -12.17 -2.90 10.00
C MET A 1 -12.12 -2.40 8.58
N PHE A 2 -11.10 -1.61 8.27
CA PHE A 2 -10.81 -1.16 6.91
C PHE A 2 -9.56 -1.86 6.38
N ILE A 3 -9.50 -2.00 5.06
CA ILE A 3 -8.32 -2.52 4.38
C ILE A 3 -7.62 -1.34 3.73
N ARG A 4 -6.33 -1.19 4.03
CA ARG A 4 -5.48 -0.11 3.54
C ARG A 4 -4.38 -0.72 2.72
N ALA A 5 -4.17 -0.25 1.51
CA ALA A 5 -3.12 -0.75 0.63
C ALA A 5 -1.93 0.21 0.63
N TYR A 6 -0.73 -0.32 0.75
CA TYR A 6 0.52 0.41 0.63
C TYR A 6 1.34 -0.15 -0.52
N LEU A 7 1.69 0.73 -1.45
CA LEU A 7 2.42 0.40 -2.66
C LEU A 7 3.65 1.29 -2.74
N ARG A 8 4.81 0.66 -2.99
CA ARG A 8 6.08 1.37 -3.14
C ARG A 8 6.74 1.00 -4.47
N ALA A 9 7.04 2.00 -5.28
CA ALA A 9 7.96 1.87 -6.41
C ALA A 9 9.36 2.33 -5.98
N SER A 10 10.39 1.65 -6.50
CA SER A 10 11.80 1.97 -6.20
C SER A 10 12.45 2.89 -7.26
N THR A 11 11.78 3.13 -8.39
CA THR A 11 12.24 3.98 -9.50
C THR A 11 11.03 4.61 -10.20
N ASP A 12 11.17 5.83 -10.74
CA ASP A 12 10.12 6.50 -11.53
C ASP A 12 9.62 5.69 -12.73
N ASP A 13 10.44 4.77 -13.24
CA ASP A 13 10.12 3.88 -14.36
C ASP A 13 9.29 2.64 -13.93
N GLN A 14 9.07 2.44 -12.62
CA GLN A 14 8.23 1.36 -12.11
C GLN A 14 6.87 1.93 -11.75
N ASP A 15 5.84 1.44 -12.42
CA ASP A 15 4.47 1.86 -12.15
C ASP A 15 4.01 1.28 -10.80
N ALA A 16 4.00 2.12 -9.76
CA ALA A 16 3.47 1.77 -8.44
C ALA A 16 2.00 1.32 -8.50
N SER A 17 1.28 1.71 -9.56
CA SER A 17 -0.11 1.34 -9.81
C SER A 17 -0.24 -0.12 -10.27
N ARG A 18 0.82 -0.76 -10.78
CA ARG A 18 0.78 -2.15 -11.27
C ARG A 18 0.27 -3.13 -10.20
N ALA A 19 0.70 -2.93 -8.97
CA ALA A 19 0.28 -3.78 -7.86
C ALA A 19 -1.12 -3.42 -7.34
N ARG A 20 -1.66 -2.25 -7.71
CA ARG A 20 -2.99 -1.81 -7.26
C ARG A 20 -4.09 -2.74 -7.78
N ASP A 21 -4.10 -3.02 -9.08
CA ASP A 21 -5.12 -3.89 -9.70
C ASP A 21 -5.09 -5.30 -9.11
N TYR A 22 -3.88 -5.81 -8.84
CA TYR A 22 -3.70 -7.11 -8.18
C TYR A 22 -4.27 -7.10 -6.77
N LEU A 23 -3.96 -6.07 -5.97
CA LEU A 23 -4.48 -5.92 -4.62
C LEU A 23 -5.99 -5.75 -4.62
N GLU A 24 -6.56 -4.92 -5.50
CA GLU A 24 -8.01 -4.75 -5.63
C GLU A 24 -8.72 -6.06 -5.97
N THR A 25 -8.19 -6.80 -6.95
CA THR A 25 -8.71 -8.11 -7.34
C THR A 25 -8.65 -9.10 -6.17
N PHE A 26 -7.53 -9.11 -5.43
CA PHE A 26 -7.35 -9.96 -4.27
C PHE A 26 -8.43 -9.69 -3.21
N VAL A 27 -8.63 -8.43 -2.78
CA VAL A 27 -9.66 -8.13 -1.77
C VAL A 27 -11.09 -8.29 -2.28
N SER A 28 -11.32 -8.02 -3.57
CA SER A 28 -12.61 -8.30 -4.20
C SER A 28 -12.95 -9.79 -4.14
N GLY A 29 -11.96 -10.69 -4.25
CA GLY A 29 -12.13 -12.13 -4.05
C GLY A 29 -12.64 -12.52 -2.65
N TYR A 30 -12.44 -11.66 -1.64
CA TYR A 30 -12.96 -11.84 -0.28
C TYR A 30 -14.22 -11.02 0.01
N GLY A 31 -14.82 -10.39 -1.00
CA GLY A 31 -15.97 -9.49 -0.84
C GLY A 31 -15.64 -8.26 0.02
N LYS A 32 -14.39 -7.80 -0.02
CA LYS A 32 -13.91 -6.61 0.67
C LYS A 32 -13.45 -5.55 -0.33
N ALA A 33 -13.30 -4.32 0.15
CA ALA A 33 -12.80 -3.21 -0.64
C ALA A 33 -11.64 -2.51 0.07
N ILE A 34 -10.74 -1.92 -0.71
CA ILE A 34 -9.67 -1.06 -0.19
C ILE A 34 -10.27 0.29 0.15
N ALA A 35 -10.13 0.71 1.41
CA ALA A 35 -10.62 2.01 1.87
C ALA A 35 -9.68 3.16 1.46
N SER A 36 -8.38 2.89 1.38
CA SER A 36 -7.36 3.88 0.98
C SER A 36 -6.12 3.19 0.43
N CYS A 37 -5.58 3.74 -0.66
CA CYS A 37 -4.31 3.33 -1.26
C CYS A 37 -3.27 4.42 -1.04
N TYR A 38 -2.11 4.05 -0.52
CA TYR A 38 -0.97 4.93 -0.26
C TYR A 38 0.16 4.50 -1.19
N MET A 39 0.58 5.39 -2.08
CA MET A 39 1.56 5.09 -3.12
C MET A 39 2.76 6.01 -2.96
N GLU A 40 3.96 5.46 -2.85
CA GLU A 40 5.18 6.24 -2.81
C GLU A 40 6.25 5.75 -3.78
N ASN A 41 7.05 6.69 -4.26
CA ASN A 41 8.26 6.42 -5.00
C ASN A 41 9.46 6.74 -4.10
N ALA A 42 9.99 5.72 -3.45
CA ALA A 42 11.13 5.84 -2.55
C ALA A 42 11.98 4.58 -2.66
N SER A 43 13.30 4.75 -2.66
CA SER A 43 14.21 3.60 -2.55
C SER A 43 14.10 3.00 -1.13
N GLY A 44 14.35 1.70 -1.00
CA GLY A 44 14.28 1.02 0.31
C GLY A 44 15.25 1.59 1.36
N SER A 45 16.29 2.31 0.91
CA SER A 45 17.30 2.97 1.74
C SER A 45 16.95 4.40 2.15
N HIS A 46 15.93 5.03 1.56
CA HIS A 46 15.47 6.36 1.97
C HIS A 46 14.54 6.27 3.19
N ALA A 47 14.85 7.06 4.21
CA ALA A 47 14.12 7.12 5.47
C ALA A 47 12.84 7.98 5.38
N ASP A 48 12.76 8.89 4.41
CA ASP A 48 11.59 9.74 4.20
C ASP A 48 10.51 9.00 3.41
N ARG A 49 9.62 8.33 4.16
CA ARG A 49 8.44 7.61 3.65
C ARG A 49 7.15 8.31 4.09
N PRO A 50 6.76 9.44 3.48
CA PRO A 50 5.65 10.26 3.96
C PRO A 50 4.30 9.53 3.86
N GLU A 51 4.10 8.71 2.83
CA GLU A 51 2.85 7.96 2.64
C GLU A 51 2.73 6.78 3.60
N LEU A 52 3.84 6.10 3.93
CA LEU A 52 3.86 5.12 5.01
C LEU A 52 3.49 5.76 6.35
N ILE A 53 4.08 6.92 6.67
CA ILE A 53 3.77 7.65 7.91
C ILE A 53 2.29 8.05 7.94
N ARG A 54 1.74 8.52 6.81
CA ARG A 54 0.33 8.86 6.69
C ARG A 54 -0.56 7.64 6.89
N LEU A 55 -0.22 6.51 6.28
CA LEU A 55 -0.94 5.25 6.49
C LEU A 55 -0.96 4.86 7.97
N LEU A 56 0.19 4.91 8.64
CA LEU A 56 0.29 4.56 10.05
C LEU A 56 -0.53 5.49 10.95
N LYS A 57 -0.63 6.78 10.60
CA LYS A 57 -1.50 7.75 11.29
C LYS A 57 -2.98 7.46 11.07
N ASP A 58 -3.36 7.04 9.87
CA ASP A 58 -4.75 6.75 9.53
C ASP A 58 -5.20 5.37 10.02
N ALA A 59 -4.26 4.43 10.17
CA ALA A 59 -4.51 3.07 10.59
C ALA A 59 -5.02 3.01 12.03
N ARG A 60 -6.12 2.27 12.23
CA ARG A 60 -6.70 2.02 13.55
C ARG A 60 -6.53 0.57 13.94
N ARG A 61 -6.63 0.28 15.23
CA ARG A 61 -6.63 -1.08 15.75
C ARG A 61 -7.74 -1.90 15.06
N GLY A 62 -7.35 -3.03 14.47
CA GLY A 62 -8.27 -3.90 13.72
C GLY A 62 -8.42 -3.54 12.24
N ASP A 63 -7.68 -2.56 11.72
CA ASP A 63 -7.49 -2.39 10.28
C ASP A 63 -6.48 -3.43 9.74
N VAL A 64 -6.60 -3.75 8.46
CA VAL A 64 -5.72 -4.67 7.75
C VAL A 64 -4.85 -3.87 6.79
N LEU A 65 -3.53 -4.07 6.88
CA LEU A 65 -2.57 -3.52 5.95
C LEU A 65 -2.27 -4.53 4.85
N LEU A 66 -2.47 -4.12 3.61
CA LEU A 66 -2.17 -4.87 2.41
C LEU A 66 -0.92 -4.29 1.76
N VAL A 67 0.08 -5.14 1.51
CA VAL A 67 1.33 -4.80 0.83
C VAL A 67 1.62 -5.81 -0.27
N GLU A 68 2.26 -5.38 -1.36
CA GLU A 68 2.65 -6.27 -2.46
C GLU A 68 3.77 -7.26 -2.02
N SER A 69 4.76 -6.77 -1.26
CA SER A 69 5.89 -7.56 -0.78
C SER A 69 6.44 -6.98 0.53
N ILE A 70 6.95 -7.84 1.40
CA ILE A 70 7.57 -7.49 2.70
C ILE A 70 8.98 -6.90 2.50
N ASP A 71 9.63 -7.19 1.37
CA ASP A 71 10.94 -6.64 1.00
C ASP A 71 10.86 -5.14 0.62
N ARG A 72 9.64 -4.62 0.45
CA ARG A 72 9.41 -3.21 0.14
C ARG A 72 9.34 -2.32 1.38
#